data_AF-A0A7J3XGY2-F1
#
_entry.id   AF-A0A7J3XGY2-F1
#
_cell.length_a   1.000
_cell.length_b   1.000
_cell.length_c   1.000
_cell.angle_alpha   90.00
_cell.angle_beta   90.00
_cell.angle_gamma   90.00
#
_symmetry.space_group_name_H-M   'P 1'
#
loop_
_entity.id
_entity.type
_entity.pdbx_description
1 polymer ?
#
loop_
_entity_poly.entity_id
_entity_poly.type
_entity_poly.pdbx_seq_one_letter_code
_entity_poly.pdbx_strand_id
1 'polypeptide(L)' 'MVYVLSIYREEVIGGFRFIEYKPLEVEKPPMLLFSLPDAGLVSSISASHIVNTLGLEEVGDVE' A
#
# COMPACT_ATOMS: atom_id res chain seq x y z
N MET A 1 -20.85 8.00 -5.12
CA MET A 1 -19.90 8.54 -6.11
C MET A 1 -18.67 7.64 -6.05
N VAL A 2 -18.41 6.80 -7.05
CA VAL A 2 -17.22 5.94 -7.08
C VAL A 2 -16.12 6.75 -7.76
N TYR A 3 -15.08 7.12 -7.02
CA TYR A 3 -13.92 7.79 -7.60
C TYR A 3 -13.13 6.74 -8.38
N VAL A 4 -12.96 6.95 -9.69
CA VAL A 4 -11.98 6.19 -10.47
C VAL A 4 -10.63 6.83 -10.17
N LEU A 5 -9.82 6.18 -9.34
CA LEU A 5 -8.42 6.58 -9.16
C LEU A 5 -7.72 6.43 -10.51
N SER A 6 -7.20 7.54 -11.04
CA SER A 6 -6.40 7.52 -12.26
C SER A 6 -5.05 6.90 -11.94
N ILE A 7 -4.63 5.90 -12.73
CA ILE A 7 -3.32 5.26 -12.58
C ILE A 7 -2.24 6.28 -12.94
N TYR A 8 -1.36 6.59 -12.00
CA TYR A 8 -0.21 7.47 -12.17
C TYR A 8 0.96 6.74 -12.86
N ARG A 9 1.28 5.54 -12.39
CA ARG A 9 2.36 4.70 -12.93
C ARG A 9 2.01 3.22 -12.80
N GLU A 10 2.46 2.42 -13.74
CA GLU A 10 2.28 0.97 -13.74
C GLU A 10 3.59 0.30 -14.21
N GLU A 11 4.01 -0.76 -13.52
CA GLU A 11 5.21 -1.52 -13.84
C GLU A 11 5.00 -3.02 -13.55
N VAL A 12 5.56 -3.90 -14.39
CA VAL A 12 5.54 -5.35 -14.16
C VAL A 12 6.94 -5.82 -13.77
N ILE A 13 7.08 -6.38 -12.58
CA ILE A 13 8.35 -6.91 -12.05
C ILE A 13 8.11 -8.32 -11.50
N GLY A 14 8.85 -9.31 -12.02
CA GLY A 14 8.76 -10.68 -11.50
C GLY A 14 7.39 -11.34 -11.66
N GLY A 15 6.58 -10.87 -12.61
CA GLY A 15 5.20 -11.34 -12.81
C GLY A 15 4.16 -10.64 -11.96
N PHE A 16 4.56 -9.73 -11.07
CA PHE A 16 3.67 -8.88 -10.29
C PHE A 16 3.49 -7.54 -10.97
N ARG A 17 2.26 -7.01 -10.93
CA ARG A 17 1.88 -5.72 -11.47
C ARG A 17 1.81 -4.71 -10.33
N PHE A 18 2.71 -3.74 -10.34
CA PHE A 18 2.74 -2.63 -9.39
C PHE A 18 1.98 -1.45 -9.99
N ILE A 19 0.99 -0.94 -9.26
CA ILE A 19 0.12 0.17 -9.68
C ILE A 19 0.30 1.30 -8.67
N GLU A 20 0.66 2.49 -9.13
CA GLU A 20 0.73 3.69 -8.31
C GLU A 20 -0.41 4.64 -8.73
N TYR A 21 -1.22 5.10 -7.77
CA TYR A 21 -2.29 6.08 -8.02
C TYR A 21 -1.83 7.52 -7.83
N LYS A 22 -0.74 7.71 -7.08
CA LYS A 22 -0.08 9.00 -6.83
C LYS A 22 1.40 8.78 -6.57
N PRO A 23 2.26 9.81 -6.71
CA PRO A 23 3.68 9.70 -6.40
C PRO A 23 3.90 9.25 -4.95
N LEU A 24 4.77 8.25 -4.75
CA LEU A 24 5.21 7.84 -3.42
C LEU A 24 6.33 8.78 -2.92
N GLU A 25 5.96 9.79 -2.14
CA GLU A 25 6.91 10.66 -1.44
C GLU A 25 7.15 10.15 -0.02
N VAL A 26 8.36 9.62 0.25
CA VAL A 26 8.72 9.08 1.57
C VAL A 26 9.73 10.01 2.24
N GLU A 27 9.43 10.43 3.48
CA GLU A 27 10.38 11.17 4.31
C GLU A 27 11.62 10.32 4.59
N LYS A 28 12.80 10.95 4.66
CA LYS A 28 14.09 10.26 4.86
C LYS A 28 14.52 10.31 6.33
N PRO A 29 15.00 9.20 6.93
CA PRO A 29 15.16 7.87 6.31
C PRO A 29 13.82 7.11 6.18
N PRO A 30 13.60 6.38 5.08
CA PRO A 30 12.35 5.66 4.88
C PRO A 30 12.25 4.46 5.82
N MET A 31 11.02 4.15 6.24
CA MET A 31 10.67 2.94 6.98
C MET A 31 9.60 2.18 6.20
N LEU A 32 9.80 0.87 6.01
CA LEU A 32 8.80 -0.02 5.46
C LEU A 32 8.27 -0.94 6.55
N LEU A 33 6.96 -0.86 6.82
CA LEU A 33 6.25 -1.88 7.58
C LEU A 33 5.58 -2.83 6.60
N PHE A 34 6.04 -4.08 6.55
CA PHE A 34 5.53 -5.08 5.64
C PHE A 34 4.65 -6.09 6.38
N SER A 35 3.43 -6.30 5.90
CA SER A 35 2.47 -7.22 6.48
C SER A 35 1.81 -8.05 5.39
N LEU A 36 1.91 -9.36 5.51
CA LEU A 36 1.13 -10.32 4.73
C LEU A 36 0.16 -11.06 5.65
N PRO A 37 -1.01 -11.47 5.14
CA PRO A 37 -1.93 -12.31 5.89
C PRO A 37 -1.32 -13.69 6.17
N ASP A 38 -1.60 -14.21 7.36
CA ASP A 38 -1.29 -15.57 7.81
C ASP A 38 -2.51 -16.09 8.61
N ALA A 39 -2.54 -17.37 8.97
CA ALA A 39 -3.61 -18.03 9.73
C ALA A 39 -4.01 -17.26 11.00
N GLY A 40 -3.07 -16.58 11.66
CA GLY A 40 -3.35 -15.80 12.86
C GLY A 40 -3.88 -14.39 12.63
N LEU A 41 -3.73 -13.83 11.42
CA LEU A 41 -4.14 -12.46 11.02
C LEU A 41 -3.61 -11.31 11.91
N VAL A 42 -2.78 -11.58 12.91
CA VAL A 42 -2.27 -10.57 13.85
C VAL A 42 -1.51 -9.46 13.11
N SER A 43 -0.71 -9.81 12.11
CA SER A 43 0.02 -8.87 11.26
C SER A 43 -0.91 -7.92 10.51
N SER A 44 -1.89 -8.46 9.78
CA SER A 44 -2.82 -7.67 8.95
C SER A 44 -3.77 -6.81 9.79
N ILE A 45 -4.22 -7.32 10.94
CA ILE A 45 -5.01 -6.53 11.91
C ILE A 45 -4.17 -5.37 12.45
N SER A 46 -2.91 -5.63 12.82
CA SER A 46 -2.02 -4.59 13.34
C SER A 46 -1.69 -3.53 12.27
N ALA A 47 -1.41 -3.96 11.04
CA ALA A 47 -1.15 -3.05 9.92
C ALA A 47 -2.38 -2.19 9.61
N SER A 48 -3.58 -2.79 9.58
CA SER A 48 -4.84 -2.06 9.40
C SER A 48 -5.08 -1.05 10.54
N HIS A 49 -4.81 -1.45 11.78
CA HIS A 49 -4.92 -0.54 12.92
C HIS A 49 -3.97 0.67 12.79
N ILE A 50 -2.73 0.46 12.37
CA ILE A 50 -1.74 1.52 12.16
C ILE A 50 -2.18 2.47 11.04
N VAL A 51 -2.56 1.93 9.88
CA VAL A 51 -3.07 2.69 8.73
C VAL A 51 -4.22 3.60 9.15
N ASN A 52 -5.21 3.04 9.86
CA ASN A 52 -6.37 3.79 10.32
C ASN A 52 -6.04 4.83 11.39
N THR A 53 -5.15 4.49 12.34
CA THR A 53 -4.83 5.36 13.48
C THR A 53 -3.99 6.56 13.05
N LEU A 54 -3.08 6.37 12.09
CA LEU A 54 -2.24 7.45 11.57
C LEU A 54 -2.88 8.20 10.40
N GLY A 55 -4.05 7.75 9.92
CA GLY A 55 -4.71 8.33 8.76
C GLY A 55 -3.88 8.20 7.48
N LEU A 56 -3.18 7.07 7.31
CA LEU A 56 -2.37 6.83 6.12
C LEU A 56 -3.28 6.69 4.90
N GLU A 57 -2.80 7.23 3.78
CA GLU A 57 -3.55 7.20 2.54
C GLU A 57 -3.04 6.08 1.62
N GLU A 58 -3.96 5.45 0.90
CA GLU A 58 -3.61 4.53 -0.17
C GLU A 58 -2.85 5.25 -1.29
N VAL A 59 -1.75 4.64 -1.74
CA VAL A 59 -0.82 5.18 -2.76
C VAL A 59 -0.77 4.31 -4.01
N GLY A 60 -1.18 3.04 -3.91
CA GLY A 60 -1.02 2.05 -4.96
C GLY A 60 -1.38 0.64 -4.49
N ASP A 61 -1.27 -0.31 -5.42
CA ASP A 61 -1.61 -1.73 -5.26
C ASP A 61 -0.58 -2.65 -5.94
N VAL A 62 -0.58 -3.93 -5.59
CA VAL A 62 0.25 -4.98 -6.20
C VAL A 62 -0.62 -6.20 -6.51
N GLU A 63 -0.70 -6.57 -7.79
CA GLU A 63 -1.45 -7.73 -8.31
C GLU A 63 -0.53 -8.86 -8.79
#